data_AF-A0A382L3X3-F1
#
_entry.id   AF-A0A382L3X3-F1
#
_cell.length_a   1.000
_cell.length_b   1.000
_cell.length_c   1.000
_cell.angle_alpha   90.00
_cell.angle_beta   90.00
_cell.angle_gamma   90.00
#
_symmetry.space_group_name_H-M   'P 1'
#
loop_
_entity.id
_entity.type
_entity.pdbx_description
1 polymer ?
#
loop_
_entity_poly.entity_id
_entity_poly.type
_entity_poly.pdbx_seq_one_letter_code
_entity_poly.pdbx_strand_id
1 'polypeptide(L)'
;VKKRARLITKVTEDHYMPPWHPVEGHGKFVDERRLTTDELATLKNWHKTGMAEGPADKLPEPPKFASDWLLGEPDLIVKMPKA
;
A
#
# COMPACT_ATOMS: atom_id res chain seq x y z
N VAL A 1 1.06 -7.62 8.20
CA VAL A 1 -0.17 -7.45 7.39
C VAL A 1 -1.42 -8.13 7.98
N LYS A 2 -1.31 -9.37 8.53
CA LYS A 2 -2.47 -10.16 9.01
C LYS A 2 -3.54 -9.40 9.81
N LYS A 3 -3.15 -8.54 10.77
CA LYS A 3 -4.07 -7.71 11.57
C LYS A 3 -4.98 -6.78 10.74
N ARG A 4 -4.57 -6.38 9.54
CA ARG A 4 -5.25 -5.39 8.69
C ARG A 4 -5.97 -6.00 7.49
N ALA A 5 -5.87 -7.31 7.25
CA ALA A 5 -6.43 -7.93 6.04
C ALA A 5 -7.93 -7.69 5.88
N ARG A 6 -8.71 -7.87 6.96
CA ARG A 6 -10.15 -7.55 6.98
C ARG A 6 -10.44 -6.10 6.61
N LEU A 7 -9.64 -5.17 7.12
CA LEU A 7 -9.80 -3.74 6.81
C LEU A 7 -9.53 -3.50 5.32
N ILE A 8 -8.41 -4.01 4.80
CA ILE A 8 -8.02 -3.89 3.38
C ILE A 8 -9.15 -4.36 2.48
N THR A 9 -9.65 -5.59 2.67
CA THR A 9 -10.75 -6.13 1.85
C THR A 9 -11.99 -5.26 1.95
N LYS A 10 -12.39 -4.83 3.16
CA LYS A 10 -13.61 -4.03 3.33
C LYS A 10 -13.52 -2.67 2.64
N VAL A 11 -12.43 -1.93 2.85
CA VAL A 11 -12.32 -0.58 2.28
C VAL A 11 -12.19 -0.59 0.76
N THR A 12 -11.60 -1.64 0.17
CA THR A 12 -11.54 -1.79 -1.29
C THR A 12 -12.87 -2.28 -1.87
N GLU A 13 -13.56 -3.21 -1.22
CA GLU A 13 -14.89 -3.68 -1.67
C GLU A 13 -15.94 -2.56 -1.64
N ASP A 14 -15.94 -1.74 -0.58
CA ASP A 14 -16.84 -0.59 -0.46
C ASP A 14 -16.44 0.57 -1.39
N HIS A 15 -15.36 0.43 -2.18
CA HIS A 15 -14.78 1.48 -3.03
C HIS A 15 -14.43 2.77 -2.27
N TYR A 16 -14.33 2.71 -0.94
CA TYR A 16 -13.78 3.79 -0.12
C TYR A 16 -12.29 3.98 -0.41
N MET A 17 -11.59 2.89 -0.75
CA MET A 17 -10.22 2.89 -1.24
C MET A 17 -10.18 2.47 -2.70
N PRO A 18 -9.47 3.25 -3.54
CA PRO A 18 -8.67 4.42 -3.17
C PRO A 18 -9.50 5.71 -3.02
N PRO A 19 -9.12 6.65 -2.14
CA PRO A 19 -10.00 7.70 -1.64
C PRO A 19 -10.26 8.87 -2.61
N TRP A 20 -9.71 8.83 -3.83
CA TRP A 20 -9.71 9.98 -4.76
C TRP A 20 -9.95 9.60 -6.23
N HIS A 21 -10.99 8.83 -6.56
CA HIS A 21 -11.25 8.46 -7.96
C HIS A 21 -12.50 9.08 -8.59
N PRO A 22 -12.44 9.34 -9.91
CA PRO A 22 -13.63 9.63 -10.72
C PRO A 22 -14.63 8.49 -10.57
N VAL A 23 -15.90 8.87 -10.34
CA VAL A 23 -17.00 7.91 -10.24
C VAL A 23 -17.27 7.31 -11.62
N GLU A 24 -17.58 6.01 -11.66
CA GLU A 24 -18.00 5.34 -12.90
C GLU A 24 -19.12 6.11 -13.59
N GLY A 25 -19.10 6.14 -14.92
CA GLY A 25 -20.15 6.81 -15.69
C GLY A 25 -19.90 8.30 -15.95
N HIS A 26 -18.80 8.87 -15.44
CA HIS A 26 -18.43 10.27 -15.65
C HIS A 26 -17.22 10.47 -16.58
N GLY A 27 -16.90 9.45 -17.39
CA GLY A 27 -15.76 9.43 -18.30
C GLY A 27 -14.67 8.44 -17.88
N LYS A 28 -13.75 8.13 -18.80
CA LYS A 28 -12.56 7.31 -18.51
C LYS A 28 -11.37 8.25 -18.34
N PHE A 29 -10.69 8.16 -17.20
CA PHE A 29 -9.54 9.01 -16.93
C PHE A 29 -8.26 8.21 -17.13
N VAL A 30 -7.25 8.86 -17.71
CA VAL A 30 -5.90 8.28 -17.76
C VAL A 30 -5.38 8.17 -16.33
N ASP A 31 -4.76 7.04 -16.00
CA ASP A 31 -4.22 6.72 -14.66
C ASP A 31 -5.26 6.69 -13.53
N GLU A 32 -6.54 6.40 -13.83
CA GLU A 32 -7.51 6.09 -12.79
C GLU A 32 -7.07 4.84 -12.02
N ARG A 33 -6.77 5.00 -10.73
CA ARG A 33 -6.30 3.89 -9.87
C ARG A 33 -7.46 3.07 -9.31
N ARG A 34 -8.55 2.94 -10.06
CA ARG A 34 -9.69 2.12 -9.65
C ARG A 34 -9.31 0.65 -9.76
N LEU A 35 -9.73 -0.13 -8.77
CA LEU A 35 -9.62 -1.58 -8.82
C LEU A 35 -10.76 -2.16 -9.66
N THR A 36 -10.40 -2.99 -10.63
CA THR A 36 -11.32 -3.82 -11.38
C THR A 36 -11.95 -4.89 -10.49
N THR A 37 -13.04 -5.50 -10.94
CA THR A 37 -13.70 -6.61 -10.23
C THR A 37 -12.75 -7.77 -9.95
N ASP A 38 -11.84 -8.07 -10.89
CA ASP A 38 -10.87 -9.16 -10.75
C ASP A 38 -9.79 -8.85 -9.72
N GLU A 39 -9.34 -7.59 -9.65
CA GLU A 39 -8.39 -7.14 -8.63
C GLU A 39 -9.03 -7.16 -7.23
N LEU A 40 -10.29 -6.73 -7.11
CA LEU A 40 -11.05 -6.84 -5.86
C LEU A 40 -11.22 -8.32 -5.44
N ALA A 41 -11.53 -9.19 -6.38
CA ALA A 41 -11.65 -10.64 -6.13
C ALA A 41 -10.31 -11.23 -5.67
N THR A 42 -9.20 -10.77 -6.22
CA THR A 42 -7.84 -11.19 -5.81
C THR A 42 -7.57 -10.85 -4.34
N LEU A 43 -7.86 -9.61 -3.92
CA LEU A 43 -7.69 -9.18 -2.52
C LEU A 43 -8.61 -9.97 -1.57
N LYS A 44 -9.85 -10.21 -1.99
CA LYS A 44 -10.81 -11.01 -1.24
C LYS A 44 -10.34 -12.46 -1.06
N ASN A 45 -9.85 -13.07 -2.14
CA ASN A 45 -9.35 -14.44 -2.09
C ASN A 45 -8.12 -14.55 -1.21
N TRP A 46 -7.16 -13.64 -1.35
CA TRP A 46 -5.97 -13.57 -0.51
C TRP A 46 -6.32 -13.49 0.99
N HIS A 47 -7.32 -12.69 1.37
CA HIS A 47 -7.79 -12.64 2.75
C HIS A 47 -8.45 -13.97 3.17
N LYS A 48 -9.29 -14.57 2.33
CA LYS A 48 -9.95 -15.86 2.61
C LYS A 48 -8.97 -17.02 2.78
N THR A 49 -7.87 -17.03 2.04
CA THR A 49 -6.86 -18.11 2.08
C THR A 49 -5.77 -17.91 3.14
N GLY A 50 -5.97 -16.96 4.07
CA GLY A 50 -5.05 -16.77 5.20
C GLY A 50 -3.87 -15.85 4.92
N MET A 51 -3.94 -15.05 3.85
CA MET A 51 -2.95 -14.03 3.50
C MET A 51 -1.56 -14.61 3.23
N ALA A 52 -1.51 -15.70 2.47
CA ALA A 52 -0.26 -16.34 2.09
C ALA A 52 0.67 -15.36 1.37
N GLU A 53 1.97 -15.50 1.62
CA GLU A 53 2.99 -14.76 0.90
C GLU A 53 3.04 -15.23 -0.55
N GLY A 54 3.46 -14.31 -1.44
CA GLY A 54 3.70 -14.66 -2.82
C GLY A 54 4.92 -15.57 -2.99
N PRO A 55 5.17 -16.05 -4.22
CA PRO A 55 6.35 -16.84 -4.54
C PRO A 55 7.66 -16.10 -4.17
N ALA A 56 8.56 -16.79 -3.47
CA ALA A 56 9.81 -16.20 -2.98
C ALA A 56 10.78 -15.79 -4.11
N ASP A 57 10.72 -16.46 -5.25
CA ASP A 57 11.47 -16.16 -6.48
C ASP A 57 11.02 -14.87 -7.18
N LYS A 58 9.81 -14.38 -6.86
CA LYS A 58 9.27 -13.10 -7.34
C LYS A 58 9.47 -11.96 -6.36
N LEU A 59 10.12 -12.23 -5.22
CA LEU A 59 10.40 -11.19 -4.25
C LEU A 59 11.45 -10.23 -4.83
N PRO A 60 11.16 -8.92 -4.94
CA PRO A 60 12.18 -7.96 -5.37
C PRO A 60 13.29 -7.88 -4.32
N GLU A 61 14.49 -7.52 -4.76
CA GLU A 61 15.57 -7.24 -3.80
C GLU A 61 15.13 -6.13 -2.83
N PRO A 62 15.37 -6.29 -1.52
CA PRO A 62 15.09 -5.24 -0.56
C PRO A 62 15.82 -3.95 -0.95
N PRO A 63 15.16 -2.78 -0.85
CA PRO A 63 15.80 -1.52 -1.18
C PRO A 63 17.02 -1.30 -0.29
N LYS A 64 18.16 -0.98 -0.92
CA LYS A 64 19.36 -0.53 -0.21
C LYS A 64 19.22 0.96 0.04
N PHE A 65 18.94 1.33 1.29
CA PHE A 65 18.95 2.73 1.70
C PHE A 65 20.40 3.18 1.83
N ALA A 66 20.80 4.20 1.08
CA ALA A 66 22.18 4.70 1.05
C ALA A 66 22.61 5.37 2.36
N SER A 67 21.64 5.84 3.16
CA SER A 67 21.85 6.62 4.38
C SER A 67 20.57 6.58 5.22
N ASP A 68 20.70 6.75 6.53
CA ASP A 68 19.57 7.08 7.43
C ASP A 68 18.87 8.39 7.01
N TRP A 69 19.62 9.25 6.31
CA TRP A 69 19.16 10.53 5.77
C TRP A 69 19.00 10.45 4.26
N LEU A 70 17.76 10.39 3.78
CA LEU A 70 17.41 10.40 2.35
C LEU A 70 17.99 11.60 1.57
N LEU A 71 18.31 12.70 2.25
CA LEU A 71 18.80 13.94 1.67
C LEU A 71 20.28 14.26 2.04
N GLY A 72 20.99 13.33 2.70
CA GLY A 72 22.35 13.54 3.22
C GLY A 72 22.40 13.86 4.71
N GLU A 73 23.58 13.69 5.33
CA GLU A 73 23.79 13.95 6.76
C GLU A 73 23.47 15.43 7.10
N PRO A 74 22.67 15.71 8.14
CA PRO A 74 22.35 17.06 8.54
C PRO A 74 23.56 17.76 9.15
N ASP A 75 23.68 19.07 8.90
CA ASP A 75 24.75 19.90 9.46
C ASP A 75 24.68 20.04 11.00
N LEU A 76 23.53 19.73 11.60
CA LEU A 76 23.31 19.84 13.05
C LEU A 76 22.30 18.81 13.56
N ILE A 77 22.71 18.06 14.59
CA ILE A 77 21.84 17.16 15.35
C ILE A 77 21.74 17.68 16.79
N VAL A 78 20.55 18.14 17.19
CA VAL A 78 20.30 18.72 18.53
C VAL A 78 19.69 17.66 19.46
N LYS A 79 20.17 17.61 20.71
CA LYS A 79 19.60 16.76 21.78
C LYS A 79 18.81 17.63 22.77
N MET A 80 17.65 17.15 23.21
CA MET A 80 16.85 17.82 24.24
C MET A 80 17.61 17.81 25.58
N PRO A 81 17.62 18.92 26.35
CA PRO A 81 18.13 18.90 27.72
C PRO A 81 17.27 17.97 28.59
N LYS A 82 17.92 17.26 29.52
CA LYS A 82 17.22 16.41 30.50
C LYS A 82 16.30 17.28 31.36
N ALA A 83 15.09 16.77 31.62
CA ALA A 83 14.14 17.36 32.58
C ALA A 83 14.69 17.33 34.00
#